data_AF-A0AAN8H1U6-F1
#
_entry.id   AF-A0AAN8H1U6-F1
#
_cell.length_a   1.000
_cell.length_b   1.000
_cell.length_c   1.000
_cell.angle_alpha   90.00
_cell.angle_beta   90.00
_cell.angle_gamma   90.00
#
_symmetry.space_group_name_H-M   'P 1'
#
loop_
_entity.id
_entity.type
_entity.pdbx_description
1 polymer ?
#
loop_
_entity_poly.entity_id
_entity_poly.type
_entity_poly.pdbx_seq_one_letter_code
_entity_poly.pdbx_strand_id
1 'polypeptide(L)'
;MMALSAKSVVCLCFLFSFCHVRGAHITLEMNKSILNLRKHYNISKAVEYNGQLVFFKEWIPEKLLEKRVFMRGVLETYEALINKMLKELPTPPPHTTGSEGGVGEGGAGDDVRTELNCILRMILKLKTIHYNEQDNLLSSLKKLMGIKMDSVTVQMKALRQLPWLYDEASDLTNEIQNRRRRRHAQRVKIHQRG
;
A
#
# COMPACT_ATOMS: atom_id res chain seq x y z
N MET A 1 20.36 34.08 -37.85
CA MET A 1 19.42 33.76 -36.75
C MET A 1 19.33 32.25 -36.58
N MET A 2 20.15 31.60 -35.74
CA MET A 2 19.94 30.23 -35.21
C MET A 2 20.94 29.98 -34.08
N ALA A 3 20.78 30.62 -32.92
CA ALA A 3 21.63 30.31 -31.75
C ALA A 3 21.00 30.65 -30.39
N LEU A 4 19.68 30.90 -30.34
CA LEU A 4 18.98 31.22 -29.09
C LEU A 4 18.03 30.10 -28.63
N SER A 5 17.79 29.08 -29.47
CA SER A 5 16.89 27.96 -29.15
C SER A 5 17.58 26.77 -28.46
N ALA A 6 18.92 26.64 -28.55
CA ALA A 6 19.62 25.45 -28.06
C ALA A 6 19.77 25.40 -26.53
N LYS A 7 19.99 26.55 -25.87
CA LYS A 7 20.26 26.60 -24.41
C LYS A 7 18.99 26.44 -23.55
N SER A 8 17.83 26.82 -24.09
CA SER A 8 16.53 26.73 -23.41
C SER A 8 16.03 25.27 -23.32
N VAL A 9 16.21 24.50 -24.39
CA VAL A 9 15.76 23.10 -24.47
C VAL A 9 16.57 22.19 -23.55
N VAL A 10 17.88 22.43 -23.41
CA VAL A 10 18.76 21.64 -22.53
C VAL A 10 18.40 21.82 -21.05
N CYS A 11 17.98 23.02 -20.64
CA CYS A 11 17.57 23.29 -19.26
C CYS A 11 16.23 22.60 -18.91
N LEU A 12 15.28 22.57 -19.86
CA LEU A 12 14.01 21.85 -19.70
C LEU A 12 14.22 20.33 -19.62
N CYS A 13 15.10 19.75 -20.43
CA CYS A 13 15.40 18.31 -20.37
C CYS A 13 16.06 17.88 -19.05
N PHE A 14 16.96 18.71 -18.49
CA PHE A 14 17.55 18.43 -17.17
C PHE A 14 16.52 18.49 -16.04
N LEU A 15 15.55 19.40 -16.11
CA LEU A 15 14.47 19.49 -15.12
C LEU A 15 13.51 18.28 -15.20
N PHE A 16 13.22 17.76 -16.39
CA PHE A 16 12.45 16.51 -16.53
C PHE A 16 13.22 15.28 -16.05
N SER A 17 14.56 15.28 -16.13
CA SER A 17 15.39 14.15 -15.68
C SER A 17 15.43 14.02 -14.14
N PHE A 18 15.38 15.13 -13.40
CA PHE A 18 15.25 15.12 -11.94
C PHE A 18 13.82 14.84 -11.44
N CYS A 19 12.82 14.96 -12.30
CA CYS A 19 11.45 14.55 -12.04
C CYS A 19 11.15 13.15 -12.61
N HIS A 20 12.09 12.21 -12.48
CA HIS A 20 11.75 10.80 -12.61
C HIS A 20 10.78 10.46 -11.47
N VAL A 21 9.49 10.61 -11.73
CA VAL A 21 8.41 10.11 -10.89
C VAL A 21 8.62 8.60 -10.86
N ARG A 22 9.44 8.15 -9.91
CA ARG A 22 9.66 6.73 -9.65
C ARG A 22 8.33 6.18 -9.13
N GLY A 23 7.49 5.75 -10.05
CA GLY A 23 6.53 4.72 -9.76
C GLY A 23 7.31 3.52 -9.25
N ALA A 24 6.90 2.95 -8.11
CA ALA A 24 7.36 1.63 -7.72
C ALA A 24 6.74 0.61 -8.67
N HIS A 25 7.33 0.47 -9.85
CA HIS A 25 6.94 -0.53 -10.83
C HIS A 25 7.38 -1.91 -10.34
N ILE A 26 6.62 -2.94 -10.71
CA ILE A 26 7.01 -4.33 -10.47
C ILE A 26 8.36 -4.56 -11.15
N THR A 27 9.39 -4.92 -10.37
CA THR A 27 10.71 -5.20 -10.90
C THR A 27 10.73 -6.59 -11.55
N LEU A 28 11.73 -6.83 -12.41
CA LEU A 28 11.96 -8.14 -13.02
C LEU A 28 12.11 -9.24 -11.96
N GLU A 29 12.84 -8.93 -10.88
CA GLU A 29 13.05 -9.82 -9.73
C GLU A 29 11.71 -10.18 -9.09
N MET A 30 10.87 -9.19 -8.77
CA MET A 30 9.54 -9.43 -8.18
C MET A 30 8.66 -10.30 -9.07
N ASN A 31 8.65 -10.01 -10.37
CA ASN A 31 7.82 -10.74 -11.32
C ASN A 31 8.27 -12.21 -11.42
N LYS A 32 9.58 -12.46 -11.43
CA LYS A 32 10.13 -13.81 -11.40
C LYS A 32 9.71 -14.55 -10.12
N SER A 33 9.85 -13.92 -8.96
CA SER A 33 9.41 -14.49 -7.68
C SER A 33 7.92 -14.84 -7.68
N ILE A 34 7.06 -13.94 -8.17
CA ILE A 34 5.61 -14.17 -8.27
C ILE A 34 5.32 -15.39 -9.15
N LEU A 35 5.96 -15.50 -10.31
CA LEU A 35 5.74 -16.62 -11.23
C LEU A 35 6.20 -17.95 -10.63
N ASN A 36 7.36 -17.97 -9.97
CA ASN A 36 7.87 -19.15 -9.29
C ASN A 36 6.94 -19.59 -8.15
N LEU A 37 6.46 -18.64 -7.33
CA LEU A 37 5.50 -18.93 -6.27
C LEU A 37 4.15 -19.40 -6.81
N ARG A 38 3.64 -18.85 -7.91
CA ARG A 38 2.40 -19.33 -8.55
C ARG A 38 2.51 -20.77 -9.03
N LYS A 39 3.69 -21.20 -9.50
CA LYS A 39 3.94 -22.60 -9.85
C LYS A 39 3.96 -23.51 -8.62
N HIS A 40 4.47 -23.01 -7.50
CA HIS A 40 4.52 -23.78 -6.26
C HIS A 40 3.14 -23.94 -5.60
N TYR A 41 2.42 -22.84 -5.40
CA TYR A 41 1.07 -22.81 -4.80
C TYR A 41 -0.03 -23.16 -5.82
N ASN A 42 0.28 -24.02 -6.78
CA ASN A 42 -0.55 -24.33 -7.94
C ASN A 42 -2.00 -24.64 -7.55
N ILE A 43 -2.95 -23.85 -8.07
CA ILE A 43 -4.39 -24.07 -7.93
C ILE A 43 -5.01 -24.38 -9.29
N SER A 44 -6.14 -25.08 -9.30
CA SER A 44 -6.85 -25.34 -10.55
C SER A 44 -7.39 -24.04 -11.16
N LYS A 45 -7.43 -23.95 -12.50
CA LYS A 45 -8.02 -22.79 -13.20
C LYS A 45 -9.47 -22.53 -12.81
N ALA A 46 -10.22 -23.60 -12.51
CA ALA A 46 -11.60 -23.47 -12.04
C ALA A 46 -11.69 -22.71 -10.71
N VAL A 47 -10.74 -22.93 -9.80
CA VAL A 47 -10.64 -22.21 -8.52
C VAL A 47 -10.09 -20.80 -8.71
N GLU A 48 -9.06 -20.64 -9.55
CA GLU A 48 -8.44 -19.33 -9.82
C GLU A 48 -9.43 -18.33 -10.43
N TYR A 49 -10.33 -18.81 -11.31
CA TYR A 49 -11.30 -17.99 -12.02
C TYR A 49 -12.75 -18.17 -11.54
N ASN A 50 -12.95 -18.63 -10.30
CA ASN A 50 -14.29 -18.85 -9.73
C ASN A 50 -15.07 -17.55 -9.41
N GLY A 51 -14.51 -16.37 -9.68
CA GLY A 51 -15.11 -15.07 -9.39
C GLY A 51 -14.94 -14.59 -7.94
N GLN A 52 -14.28 -15.35 -7.07
CA GLN A 52 -13.96 -14.96 -5.70
C GLN A 52 -12.57 -14.32 -5.64
N LEU A 53 -12.52 -13.02 -5.97
CA LEU A 53 -11.29 -12.25 -5.82
C LEU A 53 -11.03 -11.95 -4.33
N VAL A 54 -9.76 -12.01 -3.93
CA VAL A 54 -9.33 -11.57 -2.59
C VAL A 54 -9.43 -10.04 -2.47
N PHE A 55 -9.17 -9.33 -3.56
CA PHE A 55 -9.29 -7.87 -3.65
C PHE A 55 -10.03 -7.49 -4.93
N PHE A 56 -11.06 -6.67 -4.81
CA PHE A 56 -11.84 -6.17 -5.94
C PHE A 56 -11.36 -4.79 -6.35
N LYS A 57 -11.32 -4.53 -7.66
CA LYS A 57 -10.86 -3.24 -8.20
C LYS A 57 -11.84 -2.12 -7.84
N GLU A 58 -13.11 -2.48 -7.73
CA GLU A 58 -14.24 -1.64 -7.36
C GLU A 58 -14.11 -1.08 -5.94
N TRP A 59 -13.32 -1.74 -5.08
CA TRP A 59 -13.07 -1.26 -3.72
C TRP A 59 -12.04 -0.13 -3.65
N ILE A 60 -11.28 0.10 -4.73
CA ILE A 60 -10.21 1.08 -4.77
C ILE A 60 -10.83 2.48 -4.90
N PRO A 61 -10.68 3.37 -3.89
CA PRO A 61 -11.24 4.72 -3.96
C PRO A 61 -10.64 5.52 -5.12
N GLU A 62 -11.44 6.37 -5.75
CA GLU A 62 -10.96 7.28 -6.80
C GLU A 62 -10.09 8.41 -6.23
N LYS A 63 -10.47 8.92 -5.04
CA LYS A 63 -9.76 10.02 -4.41
C LYS A 63 -8.39 9.56 -3.93
N LEU A 64 -7.35 10.30 -4.32
CA LEU A 64 -5.95 9.93 -4.09
C LEU A 64 -5.60 9.67 -2.62
N LEU A 65 -6.11 10.47 -1.67
CA LEU A 65 -5.83 10.28 -0.25
C LEU A 65 -6.46 8.98 0.28
N GLU A 66 -7.74 8.77 0.00
CA GLU A 66 -8.46 7.55 0.36
C GLU A 66 -7.80 6.32 -0.28
N LYS A 67 -7.40 6.44 -1.55
CA LYS A 67 -6.67 5.40 -2.30
C LYS A 67 -5.33 5.05 -1.64
N ARG A 68 -4.55 6.04 -1.18
CA ARG A 68 -3.28 5.78 -0.49
C ARG A 68 -3.50 5.02 0.83
N VAL A 69 -4.50 5.42 1.62
CA VAL A 69 -4.84 4.72 2.87
C VAL A 69 -5.29 3.29 2.59
N PHE A 70 -6.16 3.10 1.59
CA PHE A 70 -6.59 1.77 1.16
C PHE A 70 -5.41 0.91 0.73
N MET A 71 -4.52 1.42 -0.13
CA MET A 71 -3.34 0.69 -0.60
C MET A 71 -2.36 0.35 0.52
N ARG A 72 -2.20 1.23 1.52
CA ARG A 72 -1.44 0.90 2.73
C ARG A 72 -2.03 -0.32 3.45
N GLY A 73 -3.36 -0.37 3.60
CA GLY A 73 -4.07 -1.52 4.16
C GLY A 73 -3.85 -2.80 3.35
N VAL A 74 -3.94 -2.73 2.02
CA VAL A 74 -3.65 -3.87 1.13
C VAL A 74 -2.23 -4.39 1.33
N LEU A 75 -1.23 -3.51 1.40
CA LEU A 75 0.17 -3.90 1.62
C LEU A 75 0.38 -4.55 3.00
N GLU A 76 -0.31 -4.09 4.04
CA GLU A 76 -0.29 -4.73 5.36
C GLU A 76 -0.93 -6.13 5.35
N THR A 77 -2.02 -6.31 4.61
CA THR A 77 -2.64 -7.63 4.44
C THR A 77 -1.70 -8.59 3.71
N TYR A 78 -1.04 -8.14 2.64
CA TYR A 78 -0.05 -8.96 1.94
C TYR A 78 1.17 -9.29 2.80
N GLU A 79 1.67 -8.34 3.59
CA GLU A 79 2.75 -8.61 4.56
C GLU A 79 2.34 -9.69 5.56
N ALA A 80 1.14 -9.58 6.14
CA ALA A 80 0.63 -10.58 7.08
C ALA A 80 0.46 -11.96 6.43
N LEU A 81 -0.09 -11.99 5.20
CA LEU A 81 -0.26 -13.21 4.42
C LEU A 81 1.07 -13.91 4.14
N ILE A 82 2.06 -13.17 3.63
CA ILE A 82 3.38 -13.73 3.30
C ILE A 82 4.11 -14.22 4.56
N ASN A 83 4.03 -13.48 5.66
CA ASN A 83 4.57 -13.93 6.95
C ASN A 83 3.92 -15.22 7.43
N LYS A 84 2.61 -15.40 7.19
CA LYS A 84 1.92 -16.65 7.50
C LYS A 84 2.40 -17.79 6.60
N MET A 85 2.51 -17.56 5.29
CA MET A 85 3.05 -18.54 4.34
C MET A 85 4.48 -18.98 4.73
N LEU A 86 5.34 -18.04 5.14
CA LEU A 86 6.70 -18.33 5.61
C LEU A 86 6.75 -19.19 6.88
N LYS A 87 5.76 -19.05 7.77
CA LYS A 87 5.63 -19.84 9.00
C LYS A 87 5.10 -21.26 8.73
N GLU A 88 4.30 -21.42 7.69
CA GLU A 88 3.70 -22.70 7.31
C GLU A 88 4.65 -23.56 6.46
N LEU A 89 5.75 -23.00 5.96
CA LEU A 89 6.77 -23.77 5.26
C LEU A 89 7.40 -24.82 6.18
N PRO A 90 7.69 -26.04 5.67
CA PRO A 90 8.39 -27.06 6.43
C PRO A 90 9.70 -26.49 6.99
N THR A 91 9.91 -26.60 8.30
CA THR A 91 11.21 -26.30 8.91
C THR A 91 12.19 -27.39 8.47
N PRO A 92 13.34 -27.06 7.86
CA PRO A 92 14.32 -28.07 7.51
C PRO A 92 14.74 -28.86 8.77
N PRO A 93 14.85 -30.19 8.70
CA PRO A 93 15.25 -31.00 9.85
C PRO A 93 16.66 -30.60 10.32
N PRO A 94 16.96 -30.71 11.62
CA PRO A 94 18.29 -30.42 12.11
C PRO A 94 19.31 -31.33 11.42
N HIS A 95 20.28 -30.71 10.74
CA HIS A 95 21.41 -31.42 10.15
C HIS A 95 22.13 -32.17 11.28
N THR A 96 21.94 -33.48 11.33
CA THR A 96 22.76 -34.35 12.17
C THR A 96 24.10 -34.44 11.47
N THR A 97 25.13 -33.85 12.09
CA THR A 97 26.51 -33.90 11.62
C THR A 97 26.95 -35.36 11.52
N GLY A 98 26.96 -35.93 10.32
CA GLY A 98 27.39 -37.30 10.12
C GLY A 98 27.24 -37.79 8.69
N SER A 99 28.39 -37.97 8.04
CA SER A 99 28.63 -38.78 6.84
C SER A 99 28.55 -38.09 5.48
N GLU A 100 29.57 -38.44 4.70
CA GLU A 100 30.05 -37.84 3.47
C GLU A 100 29.16 -38.20 2.27
N GLY A 101 29.18 -37.33 1.25
CA GLY A 101 28.84 -37.72 -0.11
C GLY A 101 27.35 -37.72 -0.45
N GLY A 102 26.80 -36.53 -0.69
CA GLY A 102 25.53 -36.39 -1.39
C GLY A 102 25.36 -34.95 -1.83
N VAL A 103 25.38 -34.70 -3.14
CA VAL A 103 24.92 -33.44 -3.74
C VAL A 103 23.43 -33.34 -3.43
N GLY A 104 23.11 -32.76 -2.27
CA GLY A 104 21.75 -32.54 -1.84
C GLY A 104 21.15 -31.46 -2.73
N GLU A 105 20.20 -31.85 -3.58
CA GLU A 105 19.21 -30.94 -4.13
C GLU A 105 18.71 -30.06 -2.99
N GLY A 106 19.05 -28.76 -3.05
CA GLY A 106 18.43 -27.75 -2.18
C GLY A 106 16.93 -27.87 -2.36
N GLY A 107 16.28 -28.48 -1.35
CA GLY A 107 14.91 -28.91 -1.45
C GLY A 107 14.00 -27.76 -1.83
N ALA A 108 12.99 -28.03 -2.65
CA ALA A 108 12.05 -27.04 -3.18
C ALA A 108 11.49 -26.04 -2.15
N GLY A 109 11.52 -26.35 -0.84
CA GLY A 109 11.15 -25.43 0.23
C GLY A 109 12.12 -24.26 0.46
N ASP A 110 13.41 -24.40 0.15
CA ASP A 110 14.42 -23.34 0.34
C ASP A 110 14.33 -22.27 -0.77
N ASP A 111 13.99 -22.70 -1.98
CA ASP A 111 13.67 -21.82 -3.11
C ASP A 111 12.39 -21.01 -2.82
N VAL A 112 11.32 -21.65 -2.32
CA VAL A 112 10.06 -20.97 -1.97
C VAL A 112 10.23 -19.96 -0.85
N ARG A 113 11.01 -20.30 0.19
CA ARG A 113 11.32 -19.37 1.28
C ARG A 113 12.05 -18.13 0.75
N THR A 114 13.00 -18.33 -0.16
CA THR A 114 13.76 -17.23 -0.79
C THR A 114 12.84 -16.32 -1.59
N GLU A 115 11.95 -16.87 -2.41
CA GLU A 115 11.03 -16.10 -3.23
C GLU A 115 9.99 -15.33 -2.39
N LEU A 116 9.47 -15.93 -1.31
CA LEU A 116 8.57 -15.23 -0.37
C LEU A 116 9.28 -14.07 0.34
N ASN A 117 10.52 -14.28 0.79
CA ASN A 117 11.33 -13.22 1.40
C ASN A 117 11.64 -12.09 0.41
N CYS A 118 11.87 -12.41 -0.87
CA CYS A 118 12.07 -11.41 -1.91
C CYS A 118 10.85 -10.47 -2.02
N ILE A 119 9.65 -11.02 -2.16
CA ILE A 119 8.41 -10.24 -2.25
C ILE A 119 8.16 -9.45 -0.96
N LEU A 120 8.35 -10.08 0.20
CA LEU A 120 8.17 -9.43 1.50
C LEU A 120 9.07 -8.20 1.63
N ARG A 121 10.35 -8.33 1.30
CA ARG A 121 11.32 -7.22 1.30
C ARG A 121 10.87 -6.07 0.41
N MET A 122 10.31 -6.37 -0.76
CA MET A 122 9.83 -5.35 -1.69
C MET A 122 8.57 -4.63 -1.20
N ILE A 123 7.63 -5.36 -0.59
CA ILE A 123 6.45 -4.78 0.05
C ILE A 123 6.87 -3.85 1.19
N LEU A 124 7.76 -4.31 2.07
CA LEU A 124 8.28 -3.51 3.19
C LEU A 124 8.96 -2.23 2.68
N LYS A 125 9.80 -2.34 1.64
CA LYS A 125 10.45 -1.19 1.02
C LYS A 125 9.43 -0.18 0.48
N LEU A 126 8.39 -0.65 -0.23
CA LEU A 126 7.32 0.20 -0.75
C LEU A 126 6.56 0.92 0.38
N LYS A 127 6.22 0.20 1.45
CA LYS A 127 5.55 0.75 2.63
C LYS A 127 6.37 1.85 3.29
N THR A 128 7.65 1.59 3.56
CA THR A 128 8.55 2.52 4.25
C THR A 128 8.78 3.80 3.44
N ILE A 129 9.00 3.68 2.13
CA ILE A 129 9.33 4.84 1.29
C ILE A 129 8.09 5.68 0.96
N HIS A 130 6.95 5.05 0.67
CA HIS A 130 5.81 5.75 0.05
C HIS A 130 4.54 5.81 0.89
N TYR A 131 4.47 5.08 2.01
CA TYR A 131 3.24 4.96 2.80
C TYR A 131 3.44 5.14 4.31
N ASN A 132 4.51 5.84 4.73
CA ASN A 132 4.78 6.07 6.15
C ASN A 132 3.71 6.98 6.80
N GLU A 133 3.28 8.04 6.10
CA GLU A 133 2.23 8.95 6.61
C GLU A 133 0.89 8.23 6.81
N GLN A 134 0.56 7.30 5.92
CA GLN A 134 -0.68 6.53 5.98
C GLN A 134 -0.67 5.49 7.11
N ASP A 135 0.51 5.14 7.64
CA ASP A 135 0.65 4.19 8.74
C ASP A 135 -0.01 4.72 10.02
N ASN A 136 0.27 5.98 10.36
CA ASN A 136 -0.29 6.62 11.55
C ASN A 136 -1.81 6.72 11.49
N LEU A 137 -2.34 7.09 10.33
CA LEU A 137 -3.79 7.17 10.11
C LEU A 137 -4.44 5.79 10.19
N LEU A 138 -3.90 4.79 9.49
CA LEU A 138 -4.44 3.44 9.49
C LEU A 138 -4.37 2.79 10.89
N SER A 139 -3.28 3.01 11.62
CA SER A 139 -3.12 2.60 13.03
C SER A 139 -4.20 3.24 13.92
N SER A 140 -4.46 4.53 13.74
CA SER A 140 -5.51 5.24 14.48
C SER A 140 -6.90 4.67 14.16
N LEU A 141 -7.18 4.37 12.88
CA LEU A 141 -8.45 3.73 12.48
C LEU A 141 -8.61 2.33 13.07
N LYS A 142 -7.55 1.51 13.09
CA LYS A 142 -7.59 0.18 13.74
C LYS A 142 -7.85 0.27 15.23
N LYS A 143 -7.27 1.25 15.92
CA LYS A 143 -7.54 1.51 17.34
C LYS A 143 -9.02 1.84 17.57
N LEU A 144 -9.64 2.62 16.69
CA LEU A 144 -11.08 2.91 16.75
C LEU A 144 -11.93 1.64 16.59
N MET A 145 -11.57 0.75 15.65
CA MET A 145 -12.28 -0.53 15.49
C MET A 145 -12.11 -1.48 16.68
N GLY A 146 -11.00 -1.37 17.43
CA GLY A 146 -10.72 -2.18 18.62
C GLY A 146 -11.38 -1.67 19.91
N ILE A 147 -12.21 -0.62 19.85
CA ILE A 147 -12.90 -0.09 21.04
C ILE A 147 -13.93 -1.10 21.54
N LYS A 148 -13.86 -1.44 22.83
CA LYS A 148 -14.82 -2.32 23.52
C LYS A 148 -16.14 -1.60 23.77
N MET A 149 -17.03 -1.61 22.78
CA MET A 149 -18.31 -0.89 22.82
C MET A 149 -19.28 -1.40 23.90
N ASP A 150 -19.09 -2.64 24.34
CA ASP A 150 -19.84 -3.31 25.41
C ASP A 150 -19.46 -2.83 26.82
N SER A 151 -18.34 -2.11 26.98
CA SER A 151 -17.90 -1.62 28.28
C SER A 151 -18.63 -0.35 28.69
N VAL A 152 -19.36 -0.39 29.81
CA VAL A 152 -20.04 0.79 30.41
C VAL A 152 -19.06 1.95 30.64
N THR A 153 -17.83 1.66 31.08
CA THR A 153 -16.78 2.68 31.25
C THR A 153 -16.40 3.36 29.93
N VAL A 154 -16.31 2.60 28.85
CA VAL A 154 -16.04 3.13 27.50
C VAL A 154 -17.20 3.98 27.04
N GLN A 155 -18.44 3.52 27.21
CA GLN A 155 -19.65 4.27 26.84
C GLN A 155 -19.71 5.61 27.57
N MET A 156 -19.48 5.63 28.88
CA MET A 156 -19.46 6.87 29.67
C MET A 156 -18.37 7.84 29.21
N LYS A 157 -17.16 7.34 28.93
CA LYS A 157 -16.06 8.16 28.40
C LYS A 157 -16.38 8.73 27.01
N ALA A 158 -16.98 7.92 26.14
CA ALA A 158 -17.38 8.34 24.81
C ALA A 158 -18.44 9.46 24.88
N LEU A 159 -19.46 9.31 25.74
CA LEU A 159 -20.49 10.34 25.95
C LEU A 159 -19.89 11.66 26.44
N ARG A 160 -18.86 11.61 27.32
CA ARG A 160 -18.17 12.81 27.80
C ARG A 160 -17.41 13.55 26.68
N GLN A 161 -16.86 12.82 25.71
CA GLN A 161 -16.08 13.39 24.60
C GLN A 161 -16.94 13.81 23.40
N LEU A 162 -18.19 13.33 23.35
CA LEU A 162 -19.09 13.51 22.22
C LEU A 162 -19.31 14.98 21.82
N PRO A 163 -19.53 15.95 22.73
CA PRO A 163 -19.77 17.33 22.32
C PRO A 163 -18.61 17.90 21.49
N TRP A 164 -17.38 17.75 21.98
CA TRP A 164 -16.19 18.23 21.28
C TRP A 164 -15.98 17.53 19.93
N LEU A 165 -16.15 16.20 19.86
CA LEU A 165 -16.02 15.46 18.60
C LEU A 165 -17.09 15.87 17.57
N TYR A 166 -18.29 16.16 18.03
CA TYR A 166 -19.39 16.61 17.18
C TYR A 166 -19.12 18.00 16.60
N ASP A 167 -18.61 18.92 17.42
CA ASP A 167 -18.22 20.26 16.98
C ASP A 167 -17.09 20.20 15.94
N GLU A 168 -16.04 19.43 16.21
CA GLU A 168 -14.91 19.24 15.29
C GLU A 168 -15.37 18.66 13.92
N ALA A 169 -16.27 17.67 13.94
CA ALA A 169 -16.83 17.08 12.72
C ALA A 169 -17.69 18.09 11.93
N SER A 170 -18.42 18.96 12.63
CA SER A 170 -19.24 20.00 12.03
C SER A 170 -18.39 21.08 11.36
N ASP A 171 -17.32 21.53 12.02
CA ASP A 171 -16.38 22.52 11.51
C ASP A 171 -15.67 22.07 10.23
N LEU A 172 -15.27 20.79 10.18
CA LEU A 172 -14.66 20.21 8.99
C LEU A 172 -15.58 20.31 7.76
N THR A 173 -16.88 20.08 7.95
CA THR A 173 -17.89 20.20 6.88
C THR A 173 -18.02 21.64 6.40
N ASN A 174 -18.05 22.60 7.32
CA ASN A 174 -18.12 24.02 7.02
C ASN A 174 -16.88 24.50 6.26
N GLU A 175 -15.69 24.04 6.63
CA GLU A 175 -14.45 24.40 5.94
C GLU A 175 -14.45 23.90 4.49
N ILE A 176 -14.88 22.65 4.25
CA ILE A 176 -14.99 22.08 2.90
C ILE A 176 -15.96 22.92 2.05
N GLN A 177 -17.12 23.29 2.59
CA GLN A 177 -18.09 24.13 1.90
C GLN A 177 -17.54 25.53 1.60
N ASN A 178 -16.88 26.15 2.57
CA ASN A 178 -16.29 27.47 2.43
C ASN A 178 -15.16 27.49 1.39
N ARG A 179 -14.30 26.47 1.37
CA ARG A 179 -13.27 26.31 0.34
C ARG A 179 -13.88 26.18 -1.05
N ARG A 180 -14.98 25.42 -1.22
CA ARG A 180 -15.71 25.32 -2.49
C ARG A 180 -16.26 26.69 -2.91
N ARG A 181 -16.96 27.39 -2.02
CA ARG A 181 -17.54 28.73 -2.30
C ARG A 181 -16.47 29.73 -2.74
N ARG A 182 -15.31 29.78 -2.06
CA ARG A 182 -14.19 30.66 -2.44
C ARG A 182 -13.69 30.37 -3.85
N ARG A 183 -13.56 29.09 -4.24
CA ARG A 183 -13.15 28.70 -5.60
C ARG A 183 -14.17 29.13 -6.66
N HIS A 184 -15.47 29.06 -6.37
CA HIS A 184 -16.50 29.55 -7.29
C HIS A 184 -16.46 31.08 -7.43
N ALA A 185 -16.31 31.81 -6.32
CA ALA A 185 -16.23 33.28 -6.36
C ALA A 185 -15.00 33.79 -7.15
N GLN A 186 -13.86 33.08 -7.08
CA GLN A 186 -12.67 33.41 -7.86
C GLN A 186 -12.85 33.15 -9.36
N ARG A 187 -13.55 32.07 -9.75
CA ARG A 187 -13.84 31.78 -11.16
C ARG A 187 -14.78 32.81 -11.80
N VAL A 188 -15.77 33.29 -11.06
CA VAL A 188 -16.69 34.34 -11.53
C VAL A 188 -15.96 35.68 -11.71
N LYS A 189 -15.04 36.04 -10.82
CA LYS A 189 -14.23 37.27 -10.94
C LYS A 189 -13.26 37.26 -12.13
N ILE A 190 -12.76 36.10 -12.53
CA ILE A 190 -11.87 35.96 -13.70
C ILE A 190 -12.68 36.10 -15.01
N HIS A 191 -13.92 35.60 -15.04
CA HIS A 191 -14.79 35.69 -16.21
C HIS A 191 -15.37 37.10 -16.46
N GLN A 192 -15.36 37.99 -15.46
CA GLN A 192 -15.80 39.38 -15.61
C GLN A 192 -14.67 40.37 -15.98
N ARG A 193 -13.43 39.89 -16.11
CA ARG A 193 -12.25 40.70 -16.44
C ARG A 193 -11.58 40.34 -17.77
N GLY A 194 -12.17 39.43 -18.55
CA GLY A 194 -11.82 39.15 -19.94
C GLY A 194 -12.93 39.65 -20.84
#